data_AF-A0A958G9W8-F1
#
_entry.id   AF-A0A958G9W8-F1
#
_cell.length_a   1.000
_cell.length_b   1.000
_cell.length_c   1.000
_cell.angle_alpha   90.00
_cell.angle_beta   90.00
_cell.angle_gamma   90.00
#
_symmetry.space_group_name_H-M   'P 1'
#
loop_
_entity.id
_entity.type
_entity.pdbx_description
1 polymer ?
#
loop_
_entity_poly.entity_id
_entity_poly.type
_entity_poly.pdbx_seq_one_letter_code
_entity_poly.pdbx_strand_id
1 'polypeptide(L)' 'MQGCFLRHHLLSCLLFLLLTGTSGPAFAEFPEDLRIEPLSIDEGVSHNLIYCMLQDRDGLMWFGTMYGLVKYDG' A
#
# COMPACT_ATOMS: atom_id res chain seq x y z
N MET A 1 -41.07 12.74 35.63
CA MET A 1 -40.56 13.24 34.33
C MET A 1 -39.03 13.15 34.19
N GLN A 2 -38.33 12.20 34.85
CA GLN A 2 -36.86 12.09 34.82
C GLN A 2 -36.32 10.94 33.94
N GLY A 3 -37.14 9.91 33.63
CA GLY A 3 -36.70 8.74 32.85
C GLY A 3 -36.52 8.97 31.34
N CYS A 4 -37.15 10.01 30.76
CA CYS A 4 -37.04 10.30 29.33
C CYS A 4 -35.67 10.91 28.96
N PHE A 5 -35.10 11.72 29.87
CA PHE A 5 -33.78 12.35 29.69
C PHE A 5 -32.65 11.30 29.73
N LEU A 6 -32.71 10.35 30.66
CA LEU A 6 -31.69 9.31 30.81
C LEU A 6 -31.64 8.37 29.58
N ARG A 7 -32.81 8.01 29.02
CA ARG A 7 -32.90 7.17 27.81
C ARG A 7 -32.37 7.91 26.57
N HIS A 8 -32.61 9.21 26.46
CA HIS A 8 -32.14 10.02 25.33
C HIS A 8 -30.62 10.23 25.35
N HIS A 9 -30.04 10.49 26.54
CA HIS A 9 -28.59 10.58 26.70
C HIS A 9 -27.88 9.24 26.41
N LEU A 10 -28.46 8.11 26.85
CA LEU A 10 -27.92 6.78 26.54
C LEU A 10 -27.94 6.47 25.04
N LEU A 11 -29.03 6.80 24.34
CA LEU A 11 -29.13 6.61 22.89
C LEU A 11 -28.14 7.49 22.12
N SER A 12 -27.93 8.74 22.57
CA SER A 12 -26.95 9.65 21.97
C SER A 12 -25.51 9.14 22.14
N CYS A 13 -25.16 8.60 23.31
CA CYS A 13 -23.84 8.03 23.54
C CYS A 13 -23.59 6.77 22.70
N LEU A 14 -24.61 5.92 22.53
CA LEU A 14 -24.52 4.69 21.74
C LEU A 14 -24.34 4.98 20.24
N LEU A 15 -25.04 6.00 19.73
CA LEU A 15 -24.87 6.48 18.35
C LEU A 15 -23.49 7.10 18.13
N PHE A 16 -22.97 7.86 19.09
CA PHE A 16 -21.64 8.47 19.01
C PHE A 16 -20.51 7.42 19.03
N LEU A 17 -20.66 6.36 19.83
CA LEU A 17 -19.74 5.20 19.85
C LEU A 17 -19.77 4.40 18.54
N LEU A 18 -20.93 4.23 17.93
CA LEU A 18 -21.07 3.58 16.62
C LEU A 18 -20.45 4.41 15.47
N LEU A 19 -20.50 5.75 15.56
CA LEU A 19 -19.96 6.66 14.54
C LEU A 19 -18.43 6.83 14.62
N THR A 20 -17.83 6.65 15.80
CA THR A 20 -16.39 6.85 16.03
C THR A 20 -15.58 5.54 16.03
N GLY A 21 -16.24 4.39 15.90
CA GLY A 21 -15.67 3.07 16.15
C GLY A 21 -14.84 2.42 15.03
N THR A 22 -14.52 3.07 13.91
CA THR A 22 -13.85 2.39 12.78
C THR A 22 -12.61 3.10 12.24
N SER A 23 -11.78 3.65 13.13
CA SER A 23 -10.37 3.87 12.77
C SER A 23 -9.50 3.09 13.73
N GLY A 24 -9.54 1.76 13.58
CA GLY A 24 -8.45 0.94 14.08
C GLY A 24 -7.14 1.47 13.48
N PRO A 25 -6.01 1.38 14.21
CA PRO A 25 -4.72 1.74 13.65
C PRO A 25 -4.54 1.04 12.31
N ALA A 26 -4.36 1.82 11.24
CA ALA A 26 -4.03 1.30 9.92
C ALA A 26 -2.60 0.77 9.99
N PHE A 27 -2.45 -0.48 10.42
CA PHE A 27 -1.21 -1.21 10.20
C PHE A 27 -1.14 -1.55 8.72
N ALA A 28 0.01 -1.30 8.10
CA ALA A 28 0.26 -1.82 6.77
C ALA A 28 0.20 -3.35 6.84
N GLU A 29 -0.78 -3.95 6.17
CA GLU A 29 -0.92 -5.39 6.06
C GLU A 29 0.08 -5.88 5.01
N PHE A 30 1.03 -6.71 5.43
CA PHE A 30 1.93 -7.37 4.49
C PHE A 30 1.15 -8.49 3.81
N PRO A 31 1.15 -8.57 2.47
CA PRO A 31 0.49 -9.67 1.78
C PRO A 31 1.11 -11.00 2.23
N GLU A 32 0.27 -11.96 2.65
CA GLU A 32 0.72 -13.30 3.04
C GLU A 32 1.45 -14.04 1.90
N ASP A 33 1.19 -13.65 0.65
CA ASP A 33 1.82 -14.21 -0.55
C ASP A 33 2.62 -13.14 -1.30
N LEU A 34 3.84 -12.86 -0.82
CA LEU A 34 4.81 -12.07 -1.55
C LEU A 34 5.39 -12.89 -2.69
N ARG A 35 4.91 -12.65 -3.92
CA ARG A 35 5.44 -13.30 -5.12
C ARG A 35 6.70 -12.58 -5.60
N ILE A 36 7.83 -13.30 -5.61
CA ILE A 36 9.11 -12.81 -6.13
C ILE A 36 9.35 -13.49 -7.47
N GLU A 37 9.23 -12.73 -8.55
CA GLU A 37 9.49 -13.21 -9.91
C GLU A 37 10.86 -12.70 -10.39
N PRO A 38 11.78 -13.61 -10.78
CA PRO A 38 13.06 -13.18 -11.33
C PRO A 38 12.88 -12.63 -12.73
N LEU A 39 13.21 -11.35 -12.95
CA LEU A 39 13.43 -10.84 -14.30
C LEU A 39 14.67 -11.53 -14.87
N SER A 40 14.46 -12.40 -15.86
CA SER A 40 15.52 -13.18 -16.50
C SER A 40 16.16 -12.41 -17.66
N ILE A 41 17.46 -12.62 -17.85
CA ILE A 41 18.35 -11.89 -18.79
C ILE A 41 17.95 -12.08 -20.27
N ASP A 42 17.13 -13.09 -20.59
CA ASP A 42 16.67 -13.38 -21.96
C ASP A 42 15.72 -12.30 -22.53
N GLU A 43 15.13 -11.45 -21.68
CA GLU A 43 14.26 -10.32 -22.07
C GLU A 43 15.07 -9.07 -22.52
N GLY A 44 16.39 -9.19 -22.71
CA GLY A 44 17.25 -8.08 -23.17
C GLY A 44 17.92 -7.27 -22.04
N VAL A 45 17.69 -7.65 -20.78
CA VAL A 45 18.44 -7.13 -19.62
C VAL A 45 19.75 -7.88 -19.52
N SER A 46 20.66 -7.59 -20.43
CA SER A 46 21.96 -8.26 -20.62
C SER A 46 22.89 -8.25 -19.40
N HIS A 47 22.54 -7.58 -18.30
CA HIS A 47 23.44 -7.33 -17.19
C HIS A 47 22.75 -7.35 -15.81
N ASN A 48 23.23 -8.26 -14.97
CA ASN A 48 22.56 -8.74 -13.74
C ASN A 48 22.79 -7.81 -12.53
N LEU A 49 23.46 -6.67 -12.72
CA LEU A 49 23.86 -5.75 -11.65
C LEU A 49 23.15 -4.41 -11.82
N ILE A 50 22.17 -4.18 -10.93
CA ILE A 50 21.40 -2.93 -10.83
C ILE A 50 21.99 -2.09 -9.68
N TYR A 51 22.41 -0.86 -9.98
CA TYR A 51 22.95 0.09 -9.01
C TYR A 51 21.90 1.07 -8.49
N CYS A 52 20.91 1.41 -9.32
CA CYS A 52 19.81 2.29 -8.94
C CYS A 52 18.53 1.93 -9.71
N MET A 53 17.40 2.27 -9.10
CA MET A 53 16.07 2.08 -9.68
C MET A 53 15.20 3.32 -9.45
N LEU A 54 14.34 3.63 -10.43
CA LEU A 54 13.37 4.73 -10.37
C LEU A 54 12.12 4.33 -11.16
N GLN A 55 10.93 4.68 -10.67
CA GLN A 55 9.70 4.67 -11.46
C GLN A 55 9.42 6.08 -11.97
N ASP A 56 9.08 6.23 -13.26
CA ASP A 56 8.63 7.50 -13.79
C ASP A 56 7.13 7.75 -13.57
N ARG A 57 6.62 8.87 -14.09
CA ARG A 57 5.22 9.29 -13.89
C ARG A 57 4.23 8.44 -14.68
N ASP A 58 4.70 7.78 -15.73
CA ASP A 58 3.88 6.92 -16.59
C ASP A 58 3.87 5.47 -16.08
N GLY A 59 4.59 5.20 -14.99
CA GLY A 59 4.66 3.91 -14.33
C GLY A 59 5.79 3.01 -14.82
N LEU A 60 6.65 3.50 -15.73
CA LEU A 60 7.77 2.73 -16.25
C LEU A 60 8.91 2.66 -15.25
N MET A 61 9.55 1.50 -15.18
CA MET A 61 10.69 1.24 -14.33
C MET A 61 12.00 1.49 -15.08
N TRP A 62 12.89 2.24 -14.45
CA TRP A 62 14.20 2.58 -14.95
C TRP A 62 15.27 1.99 -14.05
N PHE A 63 16.24 1.28 -14.63
CA PHE A 63 17.33 0.64 -13.92
C PHE A 63 18.68 1.13 -14.42
N GLY A 64 19.49 1.69 -13.52
CA GLY A 64 20.88 2.03 -13.80
C GLY A 64 21.77 0.81 -13.61
N THR A 65 22.40 0.36 -14.68
CA THR A 65 23.32 -0.78 -14.70
C THR A 65 24.75 -0.32 -14.97
N MET A 66 25.71 -1.24 -14.88
CA MET A 66 27.11 -0.94 -15.25
C MET A 66 27.26 -0.47 -16.70
N TYR A 67 26.36 -0.90 -17.59
CA TYR A 67 26.46 -0.72 -19.03
C TYR A 67 25.48 0.34 -19.58
N GLY A 68 24.76 1.02 -18.69
CA GLY A 68 23.81 2.07 -19.06
C GLY A 68 22.44 1.90 -18.43
N LEU A 69 21.45 2.52 -19.06
CA LEU A 69 20.10 2.66 -18.55
C LEU A 69 19.15 1.68 -19.24
N VAL A 70 18.44 0.88 -18.45
CA VAL A 70 17.42 -0.08 -18.92
C VAL A 70 16.03 0.44 -18.55
N LYS A 71 15.08 0.32 -19.47
CA LYS A 71 13.66 0.65 -19.29
C LYS A 71 12.84 -0.64 -19.28
N TYR A 72 11.89 -0.75 -18.38
CA TYR A 72 11.00 -1.89 -18.21
C TYR A 72 9.57 -1.42 -17.93
N ASP A 73 8.58 -2.05 -18.57
CA ASP A 73 7.18 -1.66 -18.56
C ASP A 73 6.25 -2.63 -17.80
N GLY A 74 6.78 -3.74 -17.27
CA GLY A 74 5.99 -4.73 -16.53
C GLY A 74 5.65 -5.96 -17.34
#